data_AF-E1TJZ3-F1
#
_entry.id   AF-E1TJZ3-F1
#
_cell.length_a   1.000
_cell.length_b   1.000
_cell.length_c   1.000
_cell.angle_alpha   90.00
_cell.angle_beta   90.00
_cell.angle_gamma   90.00
#
_symmetry.space_group_name_H-M   'P 1'
#
loop_
_entity.id
_entity.type
_entity.pdbx_description
1 polymer ?
#
loop_
_entity_poly.entity_id
_entity_poly.type
_entity_poly.pdbx_seq_one_letter_code
_entity_poly.pdbx_strand_id
1 'polypeptide(L)'
;MTDPILPSSAPAIDSTTEGTSSQDAAQLDGDSESVHEDRLWRDDGWTARVIKNEDDEGWAVAMIKDGEAEPALVGPWTMGRNKKDPKPLDTAAFNTLVKTASEVLRRHEQQLRAQLHKAVRVASADGNDELDITLDIVPDEDEPYALLTALDAYGEQLAQVQVAPNFKLSKASASAWVENEFRRPG
;
A
#
# COMPACT_ATOMS: atom_id res chain seq x y z
N MET A 1 61.50 10.63 -26.99
CA MET A 1 62.41 9.47 -26.86
C MET A 1 63.04 9.55 -25.48
N THR A 2 62.60 8.66 -24.59
CA THR A 2 63.40 7.92 -23.60
C THR A 2 64.31 8.68 -22.61
N ASP A 3 63.86 8.68 -21.35
CA ASP A 3 64.53 8.61 -20.01
C ASP A 3 66.08 8.67 -19.88
N PRO A 4 66.64 9.19 -18.76
CA PRO A 4 66.68 8.41 -17.50
C PRO A 4 66.66 9.15 -16.13
N ILE A 5 65.85 8.61 -15.20
CA ILE A 5 66.18 7.93 -13.92
C ILE A 5 67.26 8.52 -12.95
N LEU A 6 66.81 8.66 -11.69
CA LEU A 6 67.44 9.07 -10.39
C LEU A 6 68.46 8.05 -9.79
N PRO A 7 69.21 8.37 -8.68
CA PRO A 7 68.77 8.05 -7.29
C PRO A 7 69.29 9.04 -6.19
N SER A 8 68.50 9.51 -5.20
CA SER A 8 68.08 8.94 -3.90
C SER A 8 69.10 8.99 -2.72
N SER A 9 68.75 9.70 -1.64
CA SER A 9 69.17 9.46 -0.23
C SER A 9 68.26 10.18 0.79
N ALA A 10 67.29 9.40 1.32
CA ALA A 10 66.67 9.22 2.67
C ALA A 10 66.78 10.30 3.81
N PRO A 11 66.09 10.17 4.98
CA PRO A 11 65.15 9.14 5.50
C PRO A 11 63.81 9.75 6.06
N ALA A 12 62.75 9.05 6.49
CA ALA A 12 62.66 8.14 7.64
C ALA A 12 61.24 7.51 7.80
N ILE A 13 61.22 6.27 8.35
CA ILE A 13 60.18 5.53 9.10
C ILE A 13 58.83 5.21 8.39
N ASP A 14 58.58 3.97 7.91
CA ASP A 14 58.14 2.74 8.63
C ASP A 14 56.83 2.98 9.42
N SER A 15 55.69 2.32 9.15
CA SER A 15 55.54 0.85 9.12
C SER A 15 54.44 0.33 8.19
N THR A 16 54.78 -0.80 7.58
CA THR A 16 53.94 -1.83 6.97
C THR A 16 52.83 -2.36 7.89
N THR A 17 51.61 -2.53 7.39
CA THR A 17 50.86 -3.79 7.47
C THR A 17 49.93 -3.87 6.27
N GLU A 18 50.16 -4.90 5.46
CA GLU A 18 49.40 -5.31 4.29
C GLU A 18 47.98 -5.78 4.62
N GLY A 19 47.08 -5.57 3.66
CA GLY A 19 46.24 -6.63 3.11
C GLY A 19 45.12 -7.20 4.00
N THR A 20 43.89 -6.83 3.68
CA THR A 20 42.87 -7.84 3.32
C THR A 20 41.77 -7.19 2.51
N SER A 21 41.53 -7.84 1.38
CA SER A 21 40.50 -7.57 0.40
C SER A 21 39.09 -7.71 0.97
N SER A 22 38.18 -7.15 0.18
CA SER A 22 36.85 -7.70 -0.08
C SER A 22 35.72 -7.21 0.83
N GLN A 23 34.70 -6.71 0.11
CA GLN A 23 33.28 -6.77 0.44
C GLN A 23 32.75 -5.72 1.41
N ASP A 24 32.18 -4.67 0.83
CA ASP A 24 30.90 -4.14 1.32
C ASP A 24 30.02 -3.81 0.10
N ALA A 25 29.68 -4.88 -0.62
CA ALA A 25 28.47 -4.94 -1.42
C ALA A 25 27.55 -5.92 -0.70
N ALA A 26 26.33 -5.45 -0.43
CA ALA A 26 25.21 -6.10 0.26
C ALA A 26 25.20 -5.98 1.79
N GLN A 27 24.47 -4.97 2.26
CA GLN A 27 23.55 -5.17 3.38
C GLN A 27 22.25 -4.40 3.10
N LEU A 28 21.45 -4.96 2.18
CA LEU A 28 20.00 -4.74 2.13
C LEU A 28 19.37 -5.89 2.93
N ASP A 29 19.62 -5.93 4.24
CA ASP A 29 18.94 -6.84 5.15
C ASP A 29 17.91 -6.03 5.91
N GLY A 30 16.63 -6.34 5.66
CA GLY A 30 15.47 -5.73 6.28
C GLY A 30 15.33 -6.12 7.75
N ASP A 31 16.19 -5.57 8.59
CA ASP A 31 15.98 -5.51 10.03
C ASP A 31 15.76 -4.04 10.38
N SER A 32 14.52 -3.60 10.23
CA SER A 32 14.03 -2.37 10.88
C SER A 32 14.30 -2.55 12.38
N GLU A 33 15.41 -1.99 12.89
CA GLU A 33 15.78 -2.11 14.32
C GLU A 33 14.55 -1.89 15.19
N SER A 34 14.26 -2.86 16.07
CA SER A 34 13.14 -2.76 16.98
C SER A 34 13.41 -1.66 18.00
N VAL A 35 12.58 -0.61 17.97
CA VAL A 35 12.70 0.57 18.83
C VAL A 35 11.52 0.59 19.78
N HIS A 36 11.79 0.80 21.06
CA HIS A 36 10.77 0.81 22.12
C HIS A 36 10.97 2.00 23.06
N GLU A 37 10.64 3.21 22.59
CA GLU A 37 10.75 4.46 23.35
C GLU A 37 9.36 5.00 23.73
N ASP A 38 9.26 5.83 24.76
CA ASP A 38 7.97 6.37 25.22
C ASP A 38 7.11 7.05 24.12
N ARG A 39 7.75 7.55 23.05
CA ARG A 39 7.10 8.30 21.96
C ARG A 39 7.34 7.72 20.57
N LEU A 40 8.20 6.71 20.44
CA LEU A 40 8.58 6.10 19.17
C LEU A 40 8.69 4.60 19.38
N TRP A 41 7.81 3.85 18.72
CA TRP A 41 7.93 2.40 18.65
C TRP A 41 8.12 1.98 17.21
N ARG A 42 9.02 1.03 16.97
CA ARG A 42 9.18 0.35 15.68
C ARG A 42 9.27 -1.14 15.95
N ASP A 43 8.34 -1.90 15.41
CA ASP A 43 8.31 -3.35 15.53
C ASP A 43 7.36 -3.96 14.48
N ASP A 44 7.53 -5.24 14.14
CA ASP A 44 6.67 -5.99 13.21
C ASP A 44 6.38 -5.28 11.86
N GLY A 45 7.33 -4.49 11.34
CA GLY A 45 7.15 -3.72 10.11
C GLY A 45 6.24 -2.49 10.24
N TRP A 46 6.04 -2.01 11.48
CA TRP A 46 5.26 -0.83 11.81
C TRP A 46 6.05 0.13 12.67
N THR A 47 5.91 1.42 12.37
CA THR A 47 6.45 2.52 13.17
C THR A 47 5.29 3.35 13.75
N ALA A 48 5.20 3.42 15.08
CA ALA A 48 4.28 4.28 15.81
C ALA A 48 5.01 5.52 16.34
N ARG A 49 4.53 6.73 16.00
CA ARG A 49 5.11 8.00 16.44
C ARG A 49 4.09 8.84 17.17
N VAL A 50 4.42 9.27 18.39
CA VAL A 50 3.58 10.18 19.17
C VAL A 50 3.97 11.62 18.86
N ILE A 51 3.13 12.27 18.07
CA ILE A 51 3.27 13.65 17.60
C ILE A 51 2.31 14.57 18.34
N LYS A 52 2.63 15.87 18.39
CA LYS A 52 1.68 16.85 18.88
C LYS A 52 0.59 17.04 17.82
N ASN A 53 -0.68 16.98 18.22
CA ASN A 53 -1.77 17.26 17.30
C ASN A 53 -1.81 18.77 17.02
N GLU A 54 -1.86 19.17 15.76
CA GLU A 54 -1.98 20.58 15.37
C GLU A 54 -3.44 21.04 15.37
N ASP A 55 -4.38 20.11 15.20
CA ASP A 55 -5.82 20.39 15.09
C ASP A 55 -6.57 20.32 16.43
N ASP A 56 -6.02 19.63 17.43
CA ASP A 56 -6.59 19.53 18.80
C ASP A 56 -5.55 19.88 19.87
N GLU A 57 -5.99 20.38 21.02
CA GLU A 57 -5.16 20.55 22.23
C GLU A 57 -4.76 19.17 22.82
N GLY A 58 -3.87 18.43 22.15
CA GLY A 58 -3.53 17.06 22.51
C GLY A 58 -2.35 16.45 21.77
N TRP A 59 -2.19 15.15 21.98
CA TRP A 59 -1.23 14.31 21.29
C TRP A 59 -1.96 13.48 20.25
N ALA A 60 -1.27 13.07 19.19
CA ALA A 60 -1.73 12.12 18.21
C ALA A 60 -0.68 11.02 18.05
N VAL A 61 -1.13 9.84 17.64
CA VAL A 61 -0.25 8.75 17.26
C VAL A 61 -0.38 8.51 15.77
N ALA A 62 0.74 8.58 15.07
CA ALA A 62 0.86 8.26 13.66
C ALA A 62 1.42 6.85 13.52
N MET A 63 0.65 5.97 12.88
CA MET A 63 1.03 4.60 12.53
C MET A 63 1.47 4.58 11.08
N ILE A 64 2.73 4.24 10.85
CA ILE A 64 3.37 4.17 9.54
C ILE A 64 3.76 2.72 9.29
N LYS A 65 3.43 2.17 8.13
CA LYS A 65 3.89 0.85 7.72
C LYS A 65 5.28 0.99 7.09
N ASP A 66 6.20 0.11 7.41
CA ASP A 66 7.55 0.16 6.87
C ASP A 66 7.52 0.04 5.34
N GLY A 67 8.24 0.93 4.66
CA GLY A 67 8.21 1.08 3.19
C GLY A 67 7.20 2.10 2.67
N GLU A 68 6.24 2.55 3.49
CA GLU A 68 5.29 3.61 3.12
C GLU A 68 5.81 4.98 3.60
N ALA A 69 5.68 6.00 2.75
CA ALA A 69 6.01 7.38 3.12
C ALA A 69 4.90 8.04 3.96
N GLU A 70 3.65 7.58 3.79
CA GLU A 70 2.47 8.13 4.45
C GLU A 70 2.02 7.28 5.64
N PRO A 71 1.51 7.91 6.72
CA PRO A 71 0.94 7.17 7.84
C PRO A 71 -0.38 6.51 7.43
N ALA A 72 -0.49 5.20 7.64
CA ALA A 72 -1.71 4.43 7.43
C ALA A 72 -2.87 4.89 8.32
N LEU A 73 -2.56 5.43 9.51
CA LEU A 73 -3.53 5.93 10.47
C LEU A 73 -2.89 7.02 11.32
N VAL A 74 -3.58 8.16 11.46
CA VAL A 74 -3.28 9.17 12.49
C VAL A 74 -4.50 9.29 13.37
N GLY A 75 -4.33 9.03 14.67
CA GLY A 75 -5.42 9.03 15.64
C GLY A 75 -5.09 9.84 16.89
N PRO A 76 -6.11 10.32 17.62
CA PRO A 76 -5.90 11.01 18.88
C PRO A 76 -5.20 10.09 19.88
N TRP A 77 -4.22 10.65 20.61
CA TRP A 77 -3.46 9.94 21.63
C TRP A 77 -3.63 10.59 22.99
N THR A 78 -3.73 9.75 24.01
CA THR A 78 -4.06 10.20 25.37
C THR A 78 -2.88 10.96 25.97
N MET A 79 -3.17 12.12 26.55
CA MET A 79 -2.23 12.86 27.38
C MET A 79 -1.96 12.08 28.67
N GLY A 80 -0.70 11.92 29.01
CA GLY A 80 -0.22 11.16 30.16
C GLY A 80 -0.62 11.78 31.49
N ARG A 81 -0.31 11.08 32.59
CA ARG A 81 -0.72 11.44 33.95
C ARG A 81 -0.28 12.86 34.38
N ASN A 82 0.83 13.35 33.83
CA ASN A 82 1.36 14.69 34.10
C ASN A 82 0.61 15.81 33.37
N LYS A 83 -0.44 15.50 32.59
CA LYS A 83 -1.25 16.45 31.80
C LYS A 83 -0.42 17.36 30.87
N LYS A 84 0.77 16.90 30.48
CA LYS A 84 1.71 17.63 29.62
C LYS A 84 2.35 16.66 28.64
N ASP A 85 2.98 15.61 29.16
CA ASP A 85 3.59 14.56 28.36
C ASP A 85 2.53 13.58 27.84
N PRO A 86 2.73 12.96 26.66
CA PRO A 86 1.82 11.92 26.18
C PRO A 86 1.89 10.71 27.11
N LYS A 87 0.84 9.88 27.10
CA LYS A 87 0.92 8.56 27.72
C LYS A 87 2.05 7.79 27.02
N PRO A 88 3.01 7.20 27.77
CA PRO A 88 4.08 6.42 27.15
C PRO A 88 3.46 5.27 26.36
N LEU A 89 3.99 5.05 25.17
CA LEU A 89 3.57 3.95 24.33
C LEU A 89 4.07 2.64 24.96
N ASP A 90 3.16 1.69 25.14
CA ASP A 90 3.43 0.37 25.71
C ASP A 90 3.11 -0.72 24.69
N THR A 91 3.60 -1.94 24.92
CA THR A 91 3.43 -3.06 24.00
C THR A 91 1.97 -3.37 23.71
N ALA A 92 1.09 -3.24 24.70
CA ALA A 92 -0.34 -3.54 24.53
C ALA A 92 -1.03 -2.51 23.63
N ALA A 93 -0.69 -1.24 23.81
CA ALA A 93 -1.23 -0.14 23.04
C ALA A 93 -0.66 -0.14 21.61
N PHE A 94 0.64 -0.41 21.44
CA PHE A 94 1.27 -0.59 20.13
C PHE A 94 0.58 -1.71 19.33
N ASN A 95 0.44 -2.91 19.92
CA ASN A 95 -0.25 -4.03 19.27
C ASN A 95 -1.69 -3.72 18.86
N THR A 96 -2.39 -2.90 19.65
CA THR A 96 -3.76 -2.47 19.31
C THR A 96 -3.75 -1.52 18.12
N LEU A 97 -2.83 -0.55 18.11
CA LEU A 97 -2.68 0.39 16.98
C LEU A 97 -2.28 -0.32 15.69
N VAL A 98 -1.37 -1.30 15.75
CA VAL A 98 -0.97 -2.11 14.60
C VAL A 98 -2.17 -2.82 13.99
N LYS A 99 -3.03 -3.44 14.82
CA LYS A 99 -4.26 -4.09 14.36
C LYS A 99 -5.22 -3.10 13.68
N THR A 100 -5.46 -1.95 14.30
CA THR A 100 -6.35 -0.93 13.74
C THR A 100 -5.79 -0.37 12.43
N ALA A 101 -4.51 -0.01 12.38
CA ALA A 101 -3.86 0.52 11.18
C ALA A 101 -3.86 -0.51 10.04
N SER A 102 -3.58 -1.78 10.34
CA SER A 102 -3.68 -2.88 9.38
C SER A 102 -5.10 -3.04 8.83
N GLU A 103 -6.11 -2.91 9.69
CA GLU A 103 -7.51 -2.96 9.26
C GLU A 103 -7.89 -1.76 8.39
N VAL A 104 -7.39 -0.56 8.70
CA VAL A 104 -7.60 0.64 7.87
C VAL A 104 -7.01 0.47 6.48
N LEU A 105 -5.78 -0.03 6.36
CA LEU A 105 -5.18 -0.32 5.05
C LEU A 105 -6.00 -1.36 4.29
N ARG A 106 -6.33 -2.49 4.93
CA ARG A 106 -7.16 -3.54 4.32
C ARG A 106 -8.51 -2.99 3.87
N ARG A 107 -9.14 -2.12 4.66
CA ARG A 107 -10.42 -1.49 4.33
C ARG A 107 -10.27 -0.49 3.19
N HIS A 108 -9.21 0.30 3.17
CA HIS A 108 -8.93 1.25 2.10
C HIS A 108 -8.69 0.53 0.77
N GLU A 109 -7.89 -0.54 0.78
CA GLU A 109 -7.71 -1.42 -0.37
C GLU A 109 -9.01 -2.07 -0.82
N GLN A 110 -9.83 -2.56 0.12
CA GLN A 110 -11.13 -3.14 -0.20
C GLN A 110 -12.09 -2.09 -0.78
N GLN A 111 -12.06 -0.86 -0.28
CA GLN A 111 -12.84 0.26 -0.82
C GLN A 111 -12.37 0.64 -2.22
N LEU A 112 -11.06 0.65 -2.47
CA LEU A 112 -10.51 0.88 -3.80
C LEU A 112 -10.93 -0.24 -4.75
N ARG A 113 -10.82 -1.51 -4.33
CA ARG A 113 -11.30 -2.66 -5.09
C ARG A 113 -12.80 -2.59 -5.36
N ALA A 114 -13.63 -2.21 -4.40
CA ALA A 114 -15.08 -2.07 -4.62
C ALA A 114 -15.45 -0.88 -5.52
N GLN A 115 -14.58 0.12 -5.63
CA GLN A 115 -14.76 1.23 -6.57
C GLN A 115 -14.37 0.80 -7.99
N LEU A 116 -13.27 0.05 -8.13
CA LEU A 116 -12.78 -0.43 -9.41
C LEU A 116 -13.53 -1.67 -9.92
N HIS A 117 -14.08 -2.49 -9.04
CA HIS A 117 -14.79 -3.73 -9.37
C HIS A 117 -16.21 -3.68 -8.81
N LYS A 118 -17.21 -3.70 -9.68
CA LYS A 118 -18.62 -3.83 -9.30
C LYS A 118 -19.20 -5.09 -9.92
N ALA A 119 -20.07 -5.79 -9.21
CA ALA A 119 -20.76 -6.97 -9.72
C ALA A 119 -22.26 -6.88 -9.40
N VAL A 120 -23.09 -7.27 -10.34
CA VAL A 120 -24.55 -7.33 -10.20
C VAL A 120 -25.06 -8.58 -10.88
N ARG A 121 -25.92 -9.33 -10.19
CA ARG A 121 -26.58 -10.48 -10.79
C ARG A 121 -27.94 -10.13 -11.40
N VAL A 122 -28.18 -10.63 -12.60
CA VAL A 122 -29.41 -10.44 -13.38
C VAL A 122 -29.85 -11.76 -13.98
N ALA A 123 -31.13 -11.90 -14.32
CA ALA A 123 -31.58 -13.04 -15.09
C ALA A 123 -31.04 -12.96 -16.53
N SER A 124 -30.77 -14.12 -17.13
CA SER A 124 -30.54 -14.25 -18.57
C SER A 124 -31.77 -13.80 -19.37
N ALA A 125 -31.60 -13.52 -20.67
CA ALA A 125 -32.67 -13.05 -21.54
C ALA A 125 -33.88 -14.02 -21.58
N ASP A 126 -33.62 -15.32 -21.44
CA ASP A 126 -34.65 -16.36 -21.40
C ASP A 126 -35.27 -16.57 -20.00
N GLY A 127 -34.77 -15.85 -18.98
CA GLY A 127 -35.24 -15.90 -17.60
C GLY A 127 -34.92 -17.19 -16.84
N ASN A 128 -34.22 -18.14 -17.48
CA ASN A 128 -34.01 -19.49 -16.96
C ASN A 128 -32.75 -19.61 -16.09
N ASP A 129 -31.76 -18.74 -16.31
CA ASP A 129 -30.46 -18.75 -15.65
C ASP A 129 -30.13 -17.37 -15.05
N GLU A 130 -29.20 -17.32 -14.10
CA GLU A 130 -28.67 -16.09 -13.51
C GLU A 130 -27.28 -15.82 -14.09
N LEU A 131 -27.05 -14.56 -14.49
CA LEU A 131 -25.79 -14.06 -15.02
C LEU A 131 -25.16 -13.11 -14.01
N ASP A 132 -23.86 -13.27 -13.76
CA ASP A 132 -23.07 -12.33 -12.98
C ASP A 132 -22.44 -11.29 -13.93
N ILE A 133 -22.83 -10.04 -13.78
CA ILE A 133 -22.35 -8.94 -14.61
C ILE A 133 -21.33 -8.16 -13.80
N THR A 134 -20.07 -8.21 -14.23
CA THR A 134 -18.97 -7.47 -13.59
C THR A 134 -18.61 -6.23 -14.39
N LEU A 135 -18.24 -5.16 -13.69
CA LEU A 135 -17.68 -3.93 -14.23
C LEU A 135 -16.33 -3.70 -13.56
N ASP A 136 -15.27 -3.79 -14.36
CA ASP A 136 -13.89 -3.70 -13.92
C ASP A 136 -13.23 -2.45 -14.55
N ILE A 137 -13.02 -1.41 -13.75
CA ILE A 137 -12.40 -0.14 -14.14
C ILE A 137 -10.88 -0.32 -14.16
N VAL A 138 -10.26 -0.06 -15.31
CA VAL A 138 -8.82 -0.02 -15.51
C VAL A 138 -8.35 1.44 -15.40
N PRO A 139 -7.63 1.80 -14.31
CA PRO A 139 -7.04 3.12 -14.18
C PRO A 139 -5.77 3.18 -15.02
N ASP A 140 -5.93 3.45 -16.31
CA ASP A 140 -4.83 3.80 -17.23
C ASP A 140 -4.52 5.30 -17.11
N GLU A 141 -3.24 5.67 -17.18
CA GLU A 141 -2.80 7.07 -17.01
C GLU A 141 -3.19 7.97 -18.20
N ASP A 142 -3.35 7.40 -19.39
CA ASP A 142 -3.66 8.13 -20.62
C ASP A 142 -5.14 7.95 -21.03
N GLU A 143 -5.68 6.73 -20.96
CA GLU A 143 -7.02 6.41 -21.43
C GLU A 143 -7.77 5.46 -20.47
N PRO A 144 -8.33 5.95 -19.35
CA PRO A 144 -9.06 5.10 -18.42
C PRO A 144 -10.32 4.51 -19.06
N TYR A 145 -10.53 3.21 -18.88
CA TYR A 145 -11.70 2.49 -19.40
C TYR A 145 -12.25 1.50 -18.38
N ALA A 146 -13.43 0.95 -18.64
CA ALA A 146 -13.96 -0.16 -17.86
C ALA A 146 -14.35 -1.34 -18.75
N LEU A 147 -14.24 -2.56 -18.24
CA LEU A 147 -14.67 -3.78 -18.90
C LEU A 147 -15.96 -4.24 -18.25
N LEU A 148 -17.01 -4.36 -19.05
CA LEU A 148 -18.28 -4.95 -18.66
C LEU A 148 -18.29 -6.40 -19.13
N THR A 149 -18.28 -7.35 -18.20
CA THR A 149 -18.18 -8.80 -18.47
C THR A 149 -19.46 -9.49 -17.99
N ALA A 150 -19.99 -10.41 -18.79
CA ALA A 150 -21.09 -11.29 -18.41
C ALA A 150 -20.56 -12.70 -18.17
N LEU A 151 -20.81 -13.23 -16.98
CA LEU A 151 -20.47 -14.58 -16.57
C LEU A 151 -21.75 -15.38 -16.34
N ASP A 152 -21.76 -16.65 -16.73
CA ASP A 152 -22.87 -17.56 -16.42
C ASP A 152 -22.80 -18.11 -14.97
N ALA A 153 -23.73 -19.00 -14.62
CA ALA A 153 -23.78 -19.63 -13.30
C ALA A 153 -22.56 -20.52 -12.98
N TYR A 154 -21.80 -20.93 -14.00
CA TYR A 154 -20.56 -21.72 -13.87
C TYR A 154 -19.30 -20.84 -13.89
N GLY A 155 -19.45 -19.52 -14.05
CA GLY A 155 -18.36 -18.57 -14.17
C GLY A 155 -17.74 -18.52 -15.57
N GLU A 156 -18.40 -19.06 -16.58
CA GLU A 156 -17.98 -18.98 -17.98
C GLU A 156 -18.32 -17.59 -18.55
N GLN A 157 -17.35 -16.96 -19.21
CA GLN A 157 -17.55 -15.67 -19.86
C GLN A 157 -18.39 -15.82 -21.13
N LEU A 158 -19.59 -15.26 -21.10
CA LEU A 158 -20.50 -15.20 -22.25
C LEU A 158 -20.16 -14.02 -23.18
N ALA A 159 -19.84 -12.87 -22.59
CA ALA A 159 -19.53 -11.65 -23.33
C ALA A 159 -18.65 -10.70 -22.51
N GLN A 160 -17.89 -9.86 -23.21
CA GLN A 160 -17.14 -8.77 -22.63
C GLN A 160 -17.12 -7.58 -23.58
N VAL A 161 -17.39 -6.38 -23.08
CA VAL A 161 -17.33 -5.13 -23.84
C VAL A 161 -16.63 -4.03 -23.05
N GLN A 162 -15.89 -3.18 -23.74
CA GLN A 162 -15.28 -2.00 -23.14
C GLN A 162 -16.32 -0.87 -23.07
N VAL A 163 -16.48 -0.25 -21.90
CA VAL A 163 -17.36 0.89 -21.66
C VAL A 163 -16.57 2.05 -21.05
N ALA A 164 -17.19 3.23 -20.96
CA ALA A 164 -16.58 4.38 -20.31
C ALA A 164 -16.31 4.06 -18.82
N PRO A 165 -15.23 4.59 -18.21
CA PRO A 165 -14.85 4.30 -16.83
C PRO A 165 -15.89 4.80 -15.81
N ASN A 166 -16.73 5.76 -16.21
CA ASN A 166 -17.83 6.30 -15.41
C ASN A 166 -19.16 5.56 -15.61
N PHE A 167 -19.18 4.44 -16.35
CA PHE A 167 -20.38 3.64 -16.57
C PHE A 167 -21.00 3.19 -15.24
N LYS A 168 -22.29 3.47 -15.05
CA LYS A 168 -23.01 3.11 -13.82
C LYS A 168 -23.62 1.72 -13.97
N LEU A 169 -22.91 0.69 -13.51
CA LEU A 169 -23.47 -0.65 -13.39
C LEU A 169 -24.60 -0.67 -12.33
N SER A 170 -25.80 -0.99 -12.79
CA SER A 170 -27.01 -1.20 -11.98
C SER A 170 -27.76 -2.43 -12.50
N LYS A 171 -28.72 -2.96 -11.73
CA LYS A 171 -29.53 -4.10 -12.17
C LYS A 171 -30.27 -3.82 -13.49
N ALA A 172 -30.80 -2.60 -13.66
CA ALA A 172 -31.52 -2.20 -14.87
C ALA A 172 -30.59 -2.11 -16.10
N SER A 173 -29.42 -1.48 -15.95
CA SER A 173 -28.46 -1.37 -17.06
C SER A 173 -27.85 -2.72 -17.44
N ALA A 174 -27.64 -3.60 -16.45
CA ALA A 174 -27.19 -4.97 -16.68
C ALA A 174 -28.26 -5.80 -17.41
N SER A 175 -29.52 -5.76 -16.98
CA SER A 175 -30.62 -6.45 -17.68
C SER A 175 -30.80 -5.93 -19.11
N ALA A 176 -30.77 -4.62 -19.32
CA ALA A 176 -30.86 -4.03 -20.66
C ALA A 176 -29.69 -4.47 -21.58
N TRP A 177 -28.50 -4.68 -21.01
CA TRP A 177 -27.34 -5.18 -21.76
C TRP A 177 -27.52 -6.64 -22.17
N VAL A 178 -28.01 -7.48 -21.25
CA VAL A 178 -28.33 -8.89 -21.51
C VAL A 178 -29.45 -9.03 -22.55
N GLU A 179 -30.52 -8.25 -22.43
CA GLU A 179 -31.65 -8.23 -23.37
C GLU A 179 -31.25 -7.77 -24.79
N ASN A 180 -30.20 -6.95 -24.90
CA ASN A 180 -29.66 -6.49 -26.18
C ASN A 180 -28.53 -7.40 -26.70
N GLU A 181 -28.53 -8.67 -26.33
CA GLU A 181 -27.56 -9.68 -26.80
C GLU A 181 -26.10 -9.24 -26.55
N PHE A 182 -25.84 -8.61 -25.41
CA PHE A 182 -24.52 -8.12 -24.99
C PHE A 182 -23.88 -7.06 -25.89
N ARG A 183 -24.66 -6.34 -26.72
CA ARG A 183 -24.13 -5.21 -27.51
C ARG A 183 -23.67 -4.06 -26.63
N ARG A 184 -22.65 -3.32 -27.07
CA ARG A 184 -22.06 -2.21 -26.32
C ARG A 184 -23.16 -1.25 -25.81
N PRO A 185 -23.29 -1.04 -24.48
CA PRO A 185 -24.21 -0.05 -23.93
C PRO A 185 -23.81 1.34 -24.42
N GLY A 186 -24.75 2.08 -25.01
CA GLY A 186 -24.59 3.47 -25.45
C GLY A 186 -24.98 4.47 -24.38
#